data_AF-F2CSW6-F1
#
_entry.id   AF-F2CSW6-F1
#
_cell.length_a   1.000
_cell.length_b   1.000
_cell.length_c   1.000
_cell.angle_alpha   90.00
_cell.angle_beta   90.00
_cell.angle_gamma   90.00
#
_symmetry.space_group_name_H-M   'P 1'
#
loop_
_entity.id
_entity.type
_entity.pdbx_description
1 polymer ?
#
loop_
_entity_poly.entity_id
_entity_poly.type
_entity_poly.pdbx_seq_one_letter_code
_entity_poly.pdbx_strand_id
1 'polypeptide(L)'
;RNLEAELEDSRFPDVSSDDQVHDARRLKPRDQVLHFLNELGWLFQKAAACTPSIESDVSDSELIQFSTARFRHLLLFSNERDWCSLTKTLLEVLSKRSLVSEELSQETLEMLSEIHLLNRAVKRKSSHMVHLLVQFVVICPDNSKLYPFLPNYPGPGGLTPLHLAASIDDAEDIVDALTDDPQQIGLSCWHSVLDDEGISPEVYAKFRNNGSYNELVARKLVDRKNSQVTIVLNKGEIHMDQPENAGANNSSGIQALEIRSCSQCAILESGLLRRPMRSRGLLARPYIHSMLAIAAVCVCVCVFMRALLRFNSGRTFKWERLDFGPT
;
A
#
# COMPACT_ATOMS: atom_id res chain seq x y z
N ARG A 1 11.50 7.76 -70.41
CA ARG A 1 11.13 7.40 -69.01
C ARG A 1 12.11 8.16 -68.12
N ASN A 2 11.59 9.18 -67.41
CA ASN A 2 12.20 10.22 -66.55
C ASN A 2 13.58 9.88 -65.94
N LEU A 3 14.66 10.67 -65.94
CA LEU A 3 14.94 12.12 -65.90
C LEU A 3 14.42 12.88 -64.67
N GLU A 4 15.36 13.06 -63.72
CA GLU A 4 15.81 14.31 -63.08
C GLU A 4 14.90 15.15 -62.16
N ALA A 5 15.52 15.50 -61.02
CA ALA A 5 15.41 16.76 -60.27
C ALA A 5 14.05 16.96 -59.55
N GLU A 6 13.94 17.34 -58.29
CA GLU A 6 14.51 18.38 -57.42
C GLU A 6 13.76 18.13 -56.07
N LEU A 7 14.12 18.56 -54.87
CA LEU A 7 15.21 19.29 -54.24
C LEU A 7 14.87 19.19 -52.74
N GLU A 8 15.91 19.04 -51.91
CA GLU A 8 16.12 19.78 -50.65
C GLU A 8 15.08 19.74 -49.52
N ASP A 9 15.41 19.98 -48.26
CA ASP A 9 16.62 19.99 -47.45
C ASP A 9 16.11 20.46 -46.09
N SER A 10 16.60 19.87 -45.01
CA SER A 10 16.87 20.59 -43.76
C SER A 10 17.41 19.59 -42.75
N ARG A 11 18.73 19.50 -42.77
CA ARG A 11 19.55 18.92 -41.72
C ARG A 11 19.52 19.83 -40.48
N PHE A 12 19.49 19.19 -39.31
CA PHE A 12 19.54 19.67 -37.92
C PHE A 12 20.38 20.93 -37.62
N PRO A 13 20.11 21.56 -36.46
CA PRO A 13 21.20 21.64 -35.49
C PRO A 13 20.80 21.25 -34.05
N ASP A 14 21.73 20.51 -33.45
CA ASP A 14 21.98 20.31 -32.03
C ASP A 14 22.51 21.61 -31.39
N VAL A 15 21.90 22.10 -30.28
CA VAL A 15 22.50 23.04 -29.30
C VAL A 15 21.76 22.97 -27.95
N SER A 16 22.52 22.51 -26.93
CA SER A 16 22.58 22.93 -25.50
C SER A 16 21.31 22.84 -24.63
N SER A 17 21.23 21.93 -23.65
CA SER A 17 21.86 21.96 -22.32
C SER A 17 21.67 23.28 -21.55
N ASP A 18 20.72 23.31 -20.63
CA ASP A 18 21.00 23.53 -19.20
C ASP A 18 19.77 23.15 -18.36
N ASP A 19 19.87 22.00 -17.70
CA ASP A 19 19.39 21.81 -16.33
C ASP A 19 20.17 20.62 -15.77
N GLN A 20 21.44 20.90 -15.45
CA GLN A 20 22.17 20.08 -14.51
C GLN A 20 21.42 20.13 -13.18
N VAL A 21 21.01 18.98 -12.65
CA VAL A 21 21.45 18.47 -11.35
C VAL A 21 20.85 17.07 -11.12
N HIS A 22 21.75 16.12 -10.86
CA HIS A 22 21.56 14.72 -10.46
C HIS A 22 21.29 13.66 -11.56
N ASP A 23 22.29 13.53 -12.44
CA ASP A 23 22.62 12.27 -13.10
C ASP A 23 23.01 11.20 -12.04
N ALA A 24 22.02 10.44 -11.56
CA ALA A 24 22.27 9.16 -10.93
C ALA A 24 22.68 8.17 -12.03
N ARG A 25 23.98 8.14 -12.36
CA ARG A 25 24.68 7.11 -13.15
C ARG A 25 23.91 5.79 -13.03
N ARG A 26 23.28 5.35 -14.13
CA ARG A 26 22.40 4.15 -14.19
C ARG A 26 23.11 2.93 -13.59
N LEU A 27 22.96 2.73 -12.28
CA LEU A 27 23.57 1.65 -11.53
C LEU A 27 23.10 0.33 -12.14
N LYS A 28 23.98 -0.69 -12.20
CA LYS A 28 23.55 -2.01 -12.67
C LYS A 28 22.39 -2.49 -11.78
N PRO A 29 21.45 -3.30 -12.28
CA PRO A 29 20.30 -3.75 -11.49
C PRO A 29 20.71 -4.37 -10.14
N ARG A 30 21.82 -5.12 -10.13
CA ARG A 30 22.42 -5.67 -8.90
C ARG A 30 22.87 -4.59 -7.92
N ASP A 31 23.50 -3.53 -8.43
CA ASP A 31 24.04 -2.45 -7.59
C ASP A 31 22.90 -1.63 -6.98
N GLN A 32 21.78 -1.45 -7.70
CA GLN A 32 20.57 -0.81 -7.17
C GLN A 32 19.94 -1.64 -6.04
N VAL A 33 19.85 -2.96 -6.20
CA VAL A 33 19.33 -3.85 -5.14
C VAL A 33 20.25 -3.83 -3.92
N LEU A 34 21.57 -3.87 -4.11
CA LEU A 34 22.53 -3.79 -3.01
C LEU A 34 22.44 -2.44 -2.29
N HIS A 35 22.36 -1.35 -3.03
CA HIS A 35 22.13 -0.02 -2.47
C HIS A 35 20.84 0.00 -1.62
N PHE A 36 19.72 -0.45 -2.20
CA PHE A 36 18.45 -0.54 -1.47
C PHE A 36 18.55 -1.36 -0.18
N LEU A 37 19.15 -2.56 -0.26
CA LEU A 37 19.33 -3.42 0.92
C LEU A 37 20.21 -2.75 1.96
N ASN A 38 21.22 -1.99 1.54
CA ASN A 38 22.11 -1.29 2.45
C ASN A 38 21.39 -0.17 3.21
N GLU A 39 20.64 0.63 2.48
CA GLU A 39 19.79 1.69 3.01
C GLU A 39 18.74 1.12 3.98
N LEU A 40 18.10 0.01 3.60
CA LEU A 40 17.08 -0.63 4.42
C LEU A 40 17.68 -1.24 5.70
N GLY A 41 18.82 -1.90 5.59
CA GLY A 41 19.52 -2.50 6.72
C GLY A 41 19.95 -1.47 7.75
N TRP A 42 20.50 -0.34 7.29
CA TRP A 42 20.84 0.79 8.14
C TRP A 42 19.60 1.33 8.87
N LEU A 43 18.51 1.60 8.13
CA LEU A 43 17.28 2.16 8.71
C LEU A 43 16.69 1.26 9.79
N PHE A 44 16.56 -0.03 9.53
CA PHE A 44 15.94 -0.96 10.49
C PHE A 44 16.81 -1.24 11.71
N GLN A 45 18.13 -1.23 11.57
CA GLN A 45 19.01 -1.31 12.73
C GLN A 45 18.78 -0.13 13.69
N LYS A 46 18.65 1.08 13.13
CA LYS A 46 18.46 2.31 13.90
C LYS A 46 17.05 2.45 14.46
N ALA A 47 16.04 2.14 13.66
CA ALA A 47 14.65 2.14 14.12
C ALA A 47 14.41 1.14 15.27
N ALA A 48 15.09 -0.02 15.27
CA ALA A 48 15.02 -0.99 16.36
C ALA A 48 15.73 -0.51 17.64
N ALA A 49 16.77 0.31 17.52
CA ALA A 49 17.46 0.90 18.67
C ALA A 49 16.65 2.01 19.36
N CYS A 50 15.63 2.56 18.68
CA CYS A 50 14.77 3.62 19.19
C CYS A 50 13.56 3.11 20.00
N THR A 51 13.48 1.81 20.31
CA THR A 51 12.46 1.32 21.26
C THR A 51 12.71 1.92 22.65
N PRO A 52 11.67 2.37 23.37
CA PRO A 52 11.84 3.15 24.59
C PRO A 52 12.36 2.27 25.74
N SER A 53 13.68 2.20 25.88
CA SER A 53 14.30 2.01 27.19
C SER A 53 14.32 3.35 27.91
N ILE A 54 14.03 3.31 29.20
CA ILE A 54 13.53 4.40 30.06
C ILE A 54 14.40 5.68 30.12
N GLU A 55 15.61 5.73 29.58
CA GLU A 55 16.45 6.93 29.61
C GLU A 55 17.40 6.96 28.40
N SER A 56 17.11 7.75 27.35
CA SER A 56 18.15 8.43 26.56
C SER A 56 17.57 9.36 25.48
N ASP A 57 17.81 10.67 25.63
CA ASP A 57 17.64 11.71 24.59
C ASP A 57 18.51 11.47 23.32
N VAL A 58 19.38 10.45 23.33
CA VAL A 58 20.35 10.18 22.26
C VAL A 58 19.74 9.35 21.11
N SER A 59 18.68 8.57 21.36
CA SER A 59 18.15 7.61 20.38
C SER A 59 17.37 8.25 19.23
N ASP A 60 16.57 9.28 19.50
CA ASP A 60 15.84 10.02 18.45
C ASP A 60 16.80 10.74 17.50
N SER A 61 18.00 11.08 17.97
CA SER A 61 19.04 11.77 17.19
C SER A 61 19.48 11.00 15.94
N GLU A 62 19.51 9.66 15.98
CA GLU A 62 19.97 8.86 14.84
C GLU A 62 18.89 8.62 13.77
N LEU A 63 17.60 8.57 14.15
CA LEU A 63 16.50 8.53 13.19
C LEU A 63 16.36 9.86 12.43
N ILE A 64 16.64 10.98 13.10
CA ILE A 64 16.67 12.32 12.48
C ILE A 64 17.76 12.38 11.39
N GLN A 65 18.90 11.71 11.59
CA GLN A 65 20.02 11.68 10.63
C GLN A 65 19.69 10.93 9.33
N PHE A 66 18.68 10.06 9.31
CA PHE A 66 18.26 9.44 8.06
C PHE A 66 17.54 10.48 7.20
N SER A 67 18.19 10.92 6.12
CA SER A 67 17.66 12.00 5.29
C SER A 67 16.41 11.58 4.52
N THR A 68 15.58 12.57 4.21
CA THR A 68 14.33 12.37 3.45
C THR A 68 14.60 11.87 2.03
N ALA A 69 15.76 12.18 1.45
CA ALA A 69 16.21 11.63 0.17
C ALA A 69 16.38 10.10 0.21
N ARG A 70 16.89 9.56 1.33
CA ARG A 70 17.04 8.10 1.53
C ARG A 70 15.67 7.43 1.70
N PHE A 71 14.75 8.05 2.45
CA PHE A 71 13.36 7.60 2.53
C PHE A 71 12.66 7.59 1.17
N ARG A 72 12.81 8.67 0.39
CA ARG A 72 12.32 8.78 -0.98
C ARG A 72 12.78 7.59 -1.83
N HIS A 73 14.06 7.28 -1.80
CA HIS A 73 14.61 6.12 -2.52
C HIS A 73 13.96 4.80 -2.08
N LEU A 74 13.89 4.54 -0.78
CA LEU A 74 13.32 3.30 -0.24
C LEU A 74 11.82 3.15 -0.57
N LEU A 75 11.05 4.23 -0.44
CA LEU A 75 9.62 4.26 -0.72
C LEU A 75 9.34 4.01 -2.20
N LEU A 76 10.04 4.69 -3.10
CA LEU A 76 9.91 4.48 -4.54
C LEU A 76 10.27 3.04 -4.92
N PHE A 77 11.42 2.55 -4.46
CA PHE A 77 11.90 1.21 -4.80
C PHE A 77 10.95 0.10 -4.31
N SER A 78 10.38 0.26 -3.11
CA SER A 78 9.43 -0.68 -2.52
C SER A 78 8.06 -0.59 -3.19
N ASN A 79 7.60 0.63 -3.47
CA ASN A 79 6.32 0.87 -4.14
C ASN A 79 6.31 0.25 -5.53
N GLU A 80 7.39 0.43 -6.32
CA GLU A 80 7.58 -0.13 -7.67
C GLU A 80 7.53 -1.66 -7.75
N ARG A 81 7.67 -2.35 -6.60
CA ARG A 81 7.70 -3.81 -6.49
C ARG A 81 6.52 -4.39 -5.71
N ASP A 82 5.53 -3.56 -5.37
CA ASP A 82 4.34 -3.97 -4.62
C ASP A 82 4.61 -4.57 -3.24
N TRP A 83 5.72 -4.15 -2.62
CA TRP A 83 6.07 -4.59 -1.27
C TRP A 83 5.26 -3.83 -0.22
N CYS A 84 3.95 -4.06 -0.20
CA CYS A 84 2.96 -3.37 0.62
C CYS A 84 3.39 -3.29 2.09
N SER A 85 3.70 -4.43 2.72
CA SER A 85 4.13 -4.47 4.12
C SER A 85 5.37 -3.61 4.37
N LEU A 86 6.34 -3.63 3.45
CA LEU A 86 7.55 -2.85 3.59
C LEU A 86 7.27 -1.35 3.43
N THR A 87 6.50 -0.96 2.42
CA THR A 87 6.08 0.44 2.23
C THR A 87 5.35 0.95 3.46
N LYS A 88 4.44 0.18 4.05
CA LYS A 88 3.77 0.55 5.31
C LYS A 88 4.76 0.76 6.44
N THR A 89 5.68 -0.19 6.67
CA THR A 89 6.69 -0.04 7.72
C THR A 89 7.57 1.19 7.50
N LEU A 90 7.98 1.47 6.26
CA LEU A 90 8.75 2.66 5.92
C LEU A 90 7.97 3.94 6.22
N LEU A 91 6.69 4.00 5.86
CA LEU A 91 5.81 5.14 6.15
C LEU A 91 5.57 5.31 7.67
N GLU A 92 5.45 4.22 8.43
CA GLU A 92 5.33 4.26 9.90
C GLU A 92 6.60 4.80 10.56
N VAL A 93 7.79 4.39 10.09
CA VAL A 93 9.06 4.92 10.61
C VAL A 93 9.24 6.38 10.22
N LEU A 94 8.92 6.74 8.98
CA LEU A 94 8.96 8.13 8.49
C LEU A 94 7.99 9.02 9.28
N SER A 95 6.80 8.54 9.57
CA SER A 95 5.81 9.24 10.40
C SER A 95 6.33 9.49 11.81
N LYS A 96 7.07 8.55 12.41
CA LYS A 96 7.70 8.79 13.73
C LYS A 96 8.77 9.88 13.66
N ARG A 97 9.60 9.88 12.60
CA ARG A 97 10.61 10.93 12.36
C ARG A 97 9.94 12.30 12.17
N SER A 98 8.85 12.37 11.42
CA SER A 98 8.17 13.63 11.10
C SER A 98 7.53 14.30 12.33
N LEU A 99 7.26 13.54 13.39
CA LEU A 99 6.70 14.06 14.65
C LEU A 99 7.73 14.73 15.56
N VAL A 100 9.02 14.63 15.25
CA VAL A 100 10.10 15.18 16.08
C VAL A 100 10.20 16.70 15.97
N SER A 101 10.00 17.28 14.78
CA SER A 101 9.99 18.73 14.58
C SER A 101 9.12 19.14 13.39
N GLU A 102 8.65 20.39 13.38
CA GLU A 102 7.84 20.95 12.30
C GLU A 102 8.61 21.01 10.98
N GLU A 103 9.92 21.26 11.01
CA GLU A 103 10.77 21.25 9.81
C GLU A 103 10.80 19.86 9.17
N LEU A 104 10.94 18.80 9.99
CA LEU A 104 10.94 17.42 9.51
C LEU A 104 9.55 16.99 9.01
N SER A 105 8.49 17.50 9.63
CA SER A 105 7.10 17.32 9.18
C SER A 105 6.89 17.91 7.79
N GLN A 106 7.28 19.17 7.59
CA GLN A 106 7.17 19.85 6.31
C GLN A 106 8.01 19.17 5.22
N GLU A 107 9.28 18.84 5.51
CA GLU A 107 10.19 18.11 4.60
C GLU A 107 9.58 16.77 4.17
N THR A 108 8.95 16.06 5.11
CA THR A 108 8.29 14.78 4.85
C THR A 108 7.09 14.93 3.93
N LEU A 109 6.22 15.92 4.19
CA LEU A 109 5.02 16.17 3.39
C LEU A 109 5.36 16.62 1.97
N GLU A 110 6.35 17.50 1.83
CA GLU A 110 6.85 17.95 0.53
C GLU A 110 7.37 16.76 -0.29
N MET A 111 8.25 15.93 0.30
CA MET A 111 8.75 14.73 -0.37
C MET A 111 7.64 13.76 -0.77
N LEU A 112 6.67 13.48 0.12
CA LEU A 112 5.55 12.59 -0.18
C LEU A 112 4.68 13.12 -1.33
N SER A 113 4.47 14.45 -1.36
CA SER A 113 3.77 15.14 -2.45
C SER A 113 4.53 14.96 -3.77
N GLU A 114 5.85 15.16 -3.79
CA GLU A 114 6.66 15.05 -5.02
C GLU A 114 6.75 13.63 -5.59
N ILE A 115 6.79 12.60 -4.75
CA ILE A 115 6.98 11.22 -5.24
C ILE A 115 5.70 10.60 -5.79
N HIS A 116 4.52 11.14 -5.44
CA HIS A 116 3.20 10.71 -5.91
C HIS A 116 2.99 9.18 -5.83
N LEU A 117 3.26 8.57 -4.66
CA LEU A 117 3.18 7.11 -4.48
C LEU A 117 1.85 6.50 -4.91
N LEU A 118 0.74 7.19 -4.63
CA LEU A 118 -0.60 6.72 -4.97
C LEU A 118 -0.80 6.66 -6.49
N ASN A 119 -0.42 7.71 -7.22
CA ASN A 119 -0.49 7.73 -8.69
C ASN A 119 0.36 6.63 -9.31
N ARG A 120 1.55 6.36 -8.74
CA ARG A 120 2.42 5.27 -9.20
C ARG A 120 1.78 3.91 -8.95
N ALA A 121 1.17 3.69 -7.79
CA ALA A 121 0.47 2.44 -7.49
C ALA A 121 -0.73 2.20 -8.43
N VAL A 122 -1.51 3.26 -8.72
CA VAL A 122 -2.62 3.22 -9.68
C VAL A 122 -2.14 2.88 -11.09
N LYS A 123 -1.10 3.56 -11.58
CA LYS A 123 -0.52 3.31 -12.92
C LYS A 123 -0.02 1.87 -13.10
N ARG A 124 0.40 1.21 -12.02
CA ARG A 124 0.82 -0.19 -12.04
C ARG A 124 -0.30 -1.19 -11.74
N LYS A 125 -1.53 -0.72 -11.57
CA LYS A 125 -2.70 -1.55 -11.24
C LYS A 125 -2.49 -2.41 -9.98
N SER A 126 -1.86 -1.84 -8.95
CA SER A 126 -1.65 -2.53 -7.68
C SER A 126 -2.71 -2.15 -6.66
N SER A 127 -3.84 -2.86 -6.66
CA SER A 127 -4.96 -2.60 -5.75
C SER A 127 -4.56 -2.69 -4.28
N HIS A 128 -3.72 -3.65 -3.91
CA HIS A 128 -3.26 -3.81 -2.53
C HIS A 128 -2.43 -2.61 -2.05
N MET A 129 -1.54 -2.09 -2.90
CA MET A 129 -0.73 -0.92 -2.58
C MET A 129 -1.61 0.35 -2.55
N VAL A 130 -2.56 0.49 -3.47
CA VAL A 130 -3.53 1.60 -3.49
C VAL A 130 -4.34 1.61 -2.20
N HIS A 131 -4.96 0.48 -1.84
CA HIS A 131 -5.74 0.33 -0.62
C HIS A 131 -4.91 0.65 0.63
N LEU A 132 -3.67 0.17 0.71
CA LEU A 132 -2.75 0.46 1.80
C LEU A 132 -2.44 1.96 1.93
N LEU A 133 -2.13 2.64 0.83
CA LEU A 133 -1.77 4.06 0.83
C LEU A 133 -2.98 4.90 1.22
N VAL A 134 -4.14 4.64 0.64
CA VAL A 134 -5.38 5.37 0.92
C VAL A 134 -5.83 5.23 2.38
N GLN A 135 -5.61 4.07 2.98
CA GLN A 135 -5.94 3.83 4.40
C GLN A 135 -4.84 4.26 5.37
N PHE A 136 -3.66 4.63 4.88
CA PHE A 136 -2.56 5.04 5.74
C PHE A 136 -2.92 6.34 6.46
N VAL A 137 -2.80 6.31 7.79
CA VAL A 137 -3.14 7.43 8.67
C VAL A 137 -1.99 7.70 9.63
N VAL A 138 -1.64 8.97 9.76
CA VAL A 138 -0.75 9.47 10.80
C VAL A 138 -1.60 10.06 11.91
N ILE A 139 -1.34 9.62 13.15
CA ILE A 139 -1.98 10.17 14.35
C ILE A 139 -1.02 11.22 14.91
N CYS A 140 -1.41 12.49 14.82
CA CYS A 140 -0.63 13.61 15.32
C CYS A 140 -0.72 13.73 16.85
N PRO A 141 0.17 14.49 17.51
CA PRO A 141 0.20 14.59 18.98
C PRO A 141 -1.07 15.21 19.58
N ASP A 142 -1.80 15.99 18.79
CA ASP A 142 -3.10 16.59 19.12
C ASP A 142 -4.29 15.63 18.91
N ASN A 143 -4.03 14.35 18.64
CA ASN A 143 -5.00 13.32 18.25
C ASN A 143 -5.73 13.60 16.91
N SER A 144 -5.25 14.55 16.10
CA SER A 144 -5.75 14.72 14.74
C SER A 144 -5.27 13.57 13.85
N LYS A 145 -6.05 13.28 12.80
CA LYS A 145 -5.75 12.24 11.81
C LYS A 145 -5.36 12.90 10.50
N LEU A 146 -4.14 12.63 10.05
CA LEU A 146 -3.63 13.08 8.77
C LEU A 146 -3.60 11.91 7.79
N TYR A 147 -4.22 12.09 6.62
CA TYR A 147 -4.21 11.14 5.51
C TYR A 147 -3.33 11.72 4.38
N PRO A 148 -2.07 11.28 4.24
CA PRO A 148 -1.14 11.89 3.29
C PRO A 148 -1.40 11.49 1.83
N PHE A 149 -2.25 10.51 1.56
CA PHE A 149 -2.51 9.99 0.21
C PHE A 149 -3.99 10.14 -0.15
N LEU A 150 -4.32 11.25 -0.79
CA LEU A 150 -5.71 11.55 -1.15
C LEU A 150 -6.01 11.15 -2.60
N PRO A 151 -7.16 10.50 -2.89
CA PRO A 151 -7.54 10.11 -4.24
C PRO A 151 -7.74 11.29 -5.21
N ASN A 152 -8.03 12.49 -4.70
CA ASN A 152 -8.28 13.70 -5.48
C ASN A 152 -7.06 14.61 -5.62
N TYR A 153 -5.90 14.26 -5.05
CA TYR A 153 -4.73 15.13 -5.11
C TYR A 153 -4.07 15.04 -6.50
N PRO A 154 -3.86 16.17 -7.20
CA PRO A 154 -3.31 16.15 -8.55
C PRO A 154 -1.84 15.70 -8.53
N GLY A 155 -1.49 14.85 -9.49
CA GLY A 155 -0.10 14.49 -9.75
C GLY A 155 0.46 15.20 -10.98
N PRO A 156 1.52 14.65 -11.58
CA PRO A 156 2.12 15.22 -12.79
C PRO A 156 1.10 15.28 -13.93
N GLY A 157 0.97 16.47 -14.54
CA GLY A 157 0.00 16.73 -15.61
C GLY A 157 -1.44 16.92 -15.14
N GLY A 158 -1.66 17.37 -13.90
CA GLY A 158 -2.99 17.67 -13.35
C GLY A 158 -3.86 16.46 -13.03
N LEU A 159 -3.45 15.26 -13.45
CA LEU A 159 -4.22 14.04 -13.25
C LEU A 159 -4.13 13.53 -11.81
N THR A 160 -5.29 13.41 -11.19
CA THR A 160 -5.46 12.77 -9.88
C THR A 160 -5.45 11.23 -9.99
N PRO A 161 -5.23 10.49 -8.89
CA PRO A 161 -5.43 9.04 -8.85
C PRO A 161 -6.75 8.56 -9.47
N LEU A 162 -7.86 9.30 -9.25
CA LEU A 162 -9.17 8.94 -9.81
C LEU A 162 -9.19 9.04 -11.34
N HIS A 163 -8.65 10.12 -11.92
CA HIS A 163 -8.54 10.24 -13.38
C HIS A 163 -7.68 9.12 -13.98
N LEU A 164 -6.55 8.82 -13.32
CA LEU A 164 -5.67 7.74 -13.75
C LEU A 164 -6.41 6.39 -13.75
N ALA A 165 -7.10 6.05 -12.67
CA ALA A 165 -7.86 4.79 -12.58
C ALA A 165 -8.97 4.72 -13.64
N ALA A 166 -9.73 5.80 -13.85
CA ALA A 166 -10.77 5.86 -14.87
C ALA A 166 -10.21 5.67 -16.31
N SER A 167 -8.97 6.09 -16.54
CA SER A 167 -8.31 6.03 -17.84
C SER A 167 -7.69 4.67 -18.20
N ILE A 168 -7.57 3.76 -17.23
CA ILE A 168 -6.92 2.45 -17.35
C ILE A 168 -7.97 1.35 -17.56
N ASP A 169 -7.69 0.44 -18.47
CA ASP A 169 -8.54 -0.72 -18.74
C ASP A 169 -8.38 -1.79 -17.64
N ASP A 170 -9.49 -2.46 -17.30
CA ASP A 170 -9.54 -3.55 -16.33
C ASP A 170 -8.98 -3.14 -14.94
N ALA A 171 -9.46 -2.02 -14.41
CA ALA A 171 -9.02 -1.39 -13.17
C ALA A 171 -10.18 -1.21 -12.17
N GLU A 172 -11.19 -2.09 -12.24
CA GLU A 172 -12.36 -2.04 -11.35
C GLU A 172 -11.94 -2.17 -9.87
N ASP A 173 -10.96 -3.03 -9.58
CA ASP A 173 -10.37 -3.19 -8.24
C ASP A 173 -9.60 -1.95 -7.76
N ILE A 174 -9.01 -1.18 -8.69
CA ILE A 174 -8.35 0.10 -8.38
C ILE A 174 -9.38 1.18 -8.07
N VAL A 175 -10.45 1.28 -8.87
CA VAL A 175 -11.55 2.22 -8.62
C VAL A 175 -12.24 1.88 -7.30
N ASP A 176 -12.45 0.60 -7.03
CA ASP A 176 -12.98 0.08 -5.76
C ASP A 176 -12.10 0.55 -4.58
N ALA A 177 -10.80 0.29 -4.64
CA ALA A 177 -9.85 0.68 -3.59
C ALA A 177 -9.72 2.20 -3.39
N LEU A 178 -9.76 3.00 -4.45
CA LEU A 178 -9.71 4.47 -4.36
C LEU A 178 -11.00 5.08 -3.80
N THR A 179 -12.13 4.37 -3.92
CA THR A 179 -13.44 4.83 -3.44
C THR A 179 -13.82 4.29 -2.06
N ASP A 180 -13.02 3.37 -1.51
CA ASP A 180 -13.11 2.92 -0.11
C ASP A 180 -12.23 3.74 0.84
N ASP A 181 -11.91 4.98 0.47
CA ASP A 181 -11.09 5.85 1.30
C ASP A 181 -11.82 6.29 2.58
N PRO A 182 -11.14 6.34 3.75
CA PRO A 182 -11.78 6.68 5.02
C PRO A 182 -12.42 8.08 5.04
N GLN A 183 -11.92 9.00 4.23
CA GLN A 183 -12.42 10.37 4.12
C GLN A 183 -13.53 10.51 3.05
N GLN A 184 -13.79 9.45 2.30
CA GLN A 184 -14.76 9.35 1.21
C GLN A 184 -14.57 10.40 0.10
N ILE A 185 -13.34 10.88 -0.01
CA ILE A 185 -12.91 11.82 -1.03
C ILE A 185 -13.08 11.17 -2.40
N GLY A 186 -12.68 9.92 -2.57
CA GLY A 186 -12.80 9.16 -3.81
C GLY A 186 -14.24 9.13 -4.33
N LEU A 187 -15.19 8.76 -3.47
CA LEU A 187 -16.62 8.73 -3.82
C LEU A 187 -17.18 10.14 -4.12
N SER A 188 -16.85 11.11 -3.27
CA SER A 188 -17.40 12.47 -3.40
C SER A 188 -16.86 13.20 -4.63
N CYS A 189 -15.60 12.95 -4.99
CA CYS A 189 -14.90 13.65 -6.05
C CYS A 189 -15.07 13.02 -7.43
N TRP A 190 -15.57 11.78 -7.55
CA TRP A 190 -15.67 11.07 -8.83
C TRP A 190 -16.34 11.88 -9.97
N HIS A 191 -17.31 12.72 -9.63
CA HIS A 191 -18.04 13.58 -10.58
C HIS A 191 -17.59 15.05 -10.55
N SER A 192 -16.89 15.49 -9.50
CA SER A 192 -16.66 16.91 -9.23
C SER A 192 -15.21 17.35 -9.37
N VAL A 193 -14.25 16.43 -9.19
CA VAL A 193 -12.84 16.76 -9.45
C VAL A 193 -12.63 16.82 -10.94
N LEU A 194 -11.93 17.86 -11.38
CA LEU A 194 -11.60 18.11 -12.77
C LEU A 194 -10.08 18.11 -12.91
N ASP A 195 -9.59 17.63 -14.04
CA ASP A 195 -8.21 17.84 -14.45
C ASP A 195 -8.01 19.25 -15.03
N ASP A 196 -6.80 19.52 -15.51
CA ASP A 196 -6.43 20.80 -16.11
C ASP A 196 -7.25 21.13 -17.39
N GLU A 197 -7.82 20.10 -18.03
CA GLU A 197 -8.68 20.22 -19.22
C GLU A 197 -10.17 20.33 -18.86
N GLY A 198 -10.51 20.36 -17.56
CA GLY A 198 -11.90 20.46 -17.09
C GLY A 198 -12.70 19.17 -17.22
N ILE A 199 -12.04 18.02 -17.34
CA ILE A 199 -12.65 16.70 -17.52
C ILE A 199 -12.64 15.94 -16.20
N SER A 200 -13.77 15.32 -15.82
CA SER A 200 -13.88 14.53 -14.59
C SER A 200 -13.55 13.05 -14.80
N PRO A 201 -13.24 12.28 -13.72
CA PRO A 201 -13.01 10.84 -13.80
C PRO A 201 -14.18 10.08 -14.45
N GLU A 202 -15.42 10.48 -14.16
CA GLU A 202 -16.62 9.89 -14.79
C GLU A 202 -16.58 9.99 -16.32
N VAL A 203 -16.17 11.16 -16.84
CA VAL A 203 -16.08 11.42 -18.28
C VAL A 203 -14.92 10.63 -18.89
N TYR A 204 -13.77 10.54 -18.21
CA TYR A 204 -12.66 9.66 -18.62
C TYR A 204 -13.11 8.20 -18.76
N ALA A 205 -13.83 7.68 -17.77
CA ALA A 205 -14.34 6.31 -17.80
C ALA A 205 -15.29 6.10 -18.99
N LYS A 206 -16.18 7.07 -19.29
CA LYS A 206 -17.05 7.01 -20.47
C LYS A 206 -16.27 7.02 -21.78
N PHE A 207 -15.28 7.90 -21.92
CA PHE A 207 -14.44 7.97 -23.13
C PHE A 207 -13.65 6.69 -23.38
N ARG A 208 -13.25 5.99 -22.32
CA ARG A 208 -12.58 4.69 -22.40
C ARG A 208 -13.53 3.50 -22.52
N ASN A 209 -14.85 3.74 -22.62
CA ASN A 209 -15.87 2.68 -22.62
C ASN A 209 -15.86 1.81 -21.34
N ASN A 210 -15.39 2.35 -20.22
CA ASN A 210 -15.35 1.74 -18.90
C ASN A 210 -16.60 2.12 -18.07
N GLY A 211 -17.78 1.89 -18.64
CA GLY A 211 -19.06 2.26 -18.01
C GLY A 211 -19.29 1.57 -16.66
N SER A 212 -18.76 0.37 -16.47
CA SER A 212 -18.84 -0.40 -15.23
C SER A 212 -18.24 0.34 -14.02
N TYR A 213 -17.21 1.17 -14.22
CA TYR A 213 -16.61 1.96 -13.13
C TYR A 213 -17.60 2.99 -12.59
N ASN A 214 -18.33 3.67 -13.49
CA ASN A 214 -19.36 4.62 -13.09
C ASN A 214 -20.52 3.93 -12.39
N GLU A 215 -20.91 2.75 -12.84
CA GLU A 215 -21.93 1.94 -12.17
C GLU A 215 -21.49 1.48 -10.78
N LEU A 216 -20.23 1.08 -10.61
CA LEU A 216 -19.64 0.74 -9.31
C LEU A 216 -19.71 1.92 -8.35
N VAL A 217 -19.25 3.11 -8.78
CA VAL A 217 -19.27 4.29 -7.92
C VAL A 217 -20.69 4.73 -7.58
N ALA A 218 -21.60 4.73 -8.56
CA ALA A 218 -23.00 5.04 -8.33
C ALA A 218 -23.64 4.07 -7.32
N ARG A 219 -23.34 2.78 -7.43
CA ARG A 219 -23.79 1.75 -6.49
C ARG A 219 -23.26 2.00 -5.07
N LYS A 220 -21.95 2.25 -4.91
CA LYS A 220 -21.35 2.59 -3.62
C LYS A 220 -21.96 3.82 -2.97
N LEU A 221 -22.28 4.85 -3.77
CA LEU A 221 -22.97 6.05 -3.29
C LEU A 221 -24.38 5.75 -2.75
N VAL A 222 -25.12 4.84 -3.41
CA VAL A 222 -26.46 4.41 -2.97
C VAL A 222 -26.37 3.54 -1.71
N ASP A 223 -25.52 2.53 -1.74
CA ASP A 223 -25.25 1.62 -0.61
C ASP A 223 -24.94 2.42 0.66
N ARG A 224 -24.08 3.44 0.51
CA ARG A 224 -23.70 4.29 1.61
C ARG A 224 -24.82 5.18 2.14
N LYS A 225 -25.67 5.73 1.26
CA LYS A 225 -26.87 6.47 1.70
C LYS A 225 -27.84 5.57 2.47
N ASN A 226 -27.88 4.29 2.12
CA ASN A 226 -28.79 3.30 2.71
C ASN A 226 -28.16 2.53 3.89
N SER A 227 -26.88 2.77 4.23
CA SER A 227 -26.10 1.97 5.20
C SER A 227 -26.11 0.47 4.87
N GLN A 228 -26.01 0.13 3.59
CA GLN A 228 -26.00 -1.23 3.05
C GLN A 228 -24.64 -1.56 2.43
N VAL A 229 -24.39 -2.85 2.21
CA VAL A 229 -23.21 -3.35 1.49
C VAL A 229 -23.69 -4.28 0.39
N THR A 230 -23.51 -3.90 -0.87
CA THR A 230 -23.82 -4.77 -2.00
C THR A 230 -22.60 -5.62 -2.39
N ILE A 231 -22.75 -6.94 -2.36
CA ILE A 231 -21.73 -7.89 -2.81
C ILE A 231 -22.11 -8.35 -4.22
N VAL A 232 -21.28 -8.04 -5.22
CA VAL A 232 -21.46 -8.55 -6.58
C VAL A 232 -20.94 -9.98 -6.63
N LEU A 233 -21.84 -10.96 -6.65
CA LEU A 233 -21.48 -12.35 -6.91
C LEU A 233 -21.27 -12.50 -8.42
N ASN A 234 -20.01 -12.66 -8.84
CA ASN A 234 -19.72 -13.02 -10.23
C ASN A 234 -20.37 -14.38 -10.52
N LYS A 235 -21.20 -14.44 -11.56
CA LYS A 235 -22.06 -15.59 -11.88
C LYS A 235 -21.24 -16.72 -12.51
N GLY A 236 -20.26 -17.23 -11.77
CA GLY A 236 -19.58 -18.48 -12.06
C GLY A 236 -20.40 -19.64 -11.51
N GLU A 237 -21.12 -20.32 -12.39
CA GLU A 237 -21.67 -21.68 -12.27
C GLU A 237 -21.97 -22.19 -10.84
N ILE A 238 -23.01 -21.62 -10.21
CA ILE A 238 -23.72 -22.37 -9.17
C ILE A 238 -24.77 -23.21 -9.90
N HIS A 239 -24.41 -24.43 -10.28
CA HIS A 239 -25.38 -25.46 -10.67
C HIS A 239 -26.07 -25.92 -9.37
N MET A 240 -27.16 -25.23 -9.03
CA MET A 240 -28.14 -25.76 -8.07
C MET A 240 -29.21 -26.43 -8.91
N ASP A 241 -29.21 -27.76 -8.91
CA ASP A 241 -30.27 -28.56 -9.52
C ASP A 241 -31.61 -28.20 -8.86
N GLN A 242 -32.42 -27.40 -9.56
CA GLN A 242 -33.81 -27.18 -9.21
C GLN A 242 -34.68 -28.23 -9.89
N PRO A 243 -35.66 -28.82 -9.19
CA PRO A 243 -36.67 -29.65 -9.83
C PRO A 243 -37.62 -28.75 -10.64
N GLU A 244 -37.98 -29.25 -11.81
CA GLU A 244 -38.85 -28.63 -12.81
C GLU A 244 -40.12 -28.02 -12.21
N ASN A 245 -40.39 -26.75 -12.55
CA ASN A 245 -41.75 -26.37 -12.90
C ASN A 245 -41.77 -25.16 -13.86
N ALA A 246 -42.46 -25.36 -14.97
CA ALA A 246 -42.57 -24.45 -16.10
C ALA A 246 -43.41 -23.21 -15.79
N GLY A 247 -42.97 -22.04 -16.29
CA GLY A 247 -43.79 -20.84 -16.34
C GLY A 247 -42.95 -19.57 -16.57
N ALA A 248 -42.91 -19.11 -17.81
CA ALA A 248 -42.17 -17.94 -18.28
C ALA A 248 -42.56 -16.62 -17.58
N ASN A 249 -41.57 -15.81 -17.21
CA ASN A 249 -41.43 -14.43 -17.70
C ASN A 249 -40.12 -13.78 -17.21
N ASN A 250 -39.44 -13.13 -18.15
CA ASN A 250 -38.16 -12.47 -17.98
C ASN A 250 -38.30 -11.19 -17.14
N SER A 251 -37.71 -11.19 -15.95
CA SER A 251 -37.27 -9.98 -15.26
C SER A 251 -36.01 -10.34 -14.49
N SER A 252 -34.88 -9.73 -14.84
CA SER A 252 -33.61 -9.85 -14.11
C SER A 252 -33.77 -9.23 -12.72
N GLY A 253 -34.29 -10.02 -11.79
CA GLY A 253 -34.49 -9.63 -10.41
C GLY A 253 -33.16 -9.59 -9.67
N ILE A 254 -32.73 -8.39 -9.30
CA ILE A 254 -31.81 -8.19 -8.18
C ILE A 254 -32.56 -8.69 -6.94
N GLN A 255 -32.33 -9.93 -6.56
CA GLN A 255 -32.79 -10.44 -5.27
C GLN A 255 -31.86 -9.86 -4.21
N ALA A 256 -32.29 -8.79 -3.56
CA ALA A 256 -31.74 -8.37 -2.28
C ALA A 256 -32.01 -9.53 -1.29
N LEU A 257 -31.03 -10.43 -1.15
CA LEU A 257 -31.04 -11.40 -0.07
C LEU A 257 -30.82 -10.60 1.22
N GLU A 258 -31.91 -10.29 1.91
CA GLU A 258 -31.85 -9.97 3.34
C GLU A 258 -31.11 -11.11 4.02
N ILE A 259 -29.84 -10.87 4.39
CA ILE A 259 -29.08 -11.78 5.23
C ILE A 259 -29.80 -11.77 6.57
N ARG A 260 -30.70 -12.75 6.77
CA ARG A 260 -31.29 -13.02 8.08
C ARG A 260 -30.14 -13.25 9.05
N SER A 261 -30.07 -12.42 10.08
CA SER A 261 -29.07 -12.54 11.13
C SER A 261 -29.08 -13.96 11.68
N CYS A 262 -27.91 -14.60 11.66
CA CYS A 262 -27.74 -15.95 12.18
C CYS A 262 -28.12 -15.97 13.67
N SER A 263 -29.11 -16.77 14.04
CA SER A 263 -29.57 -16.91 15.43
C SER A 263 -28.49 -17.46 16.37
N GLN A 264 -27.42 -18.07 15.84
CA GLN A 264 -26.25 -18.49 16.62
C GLN A 264 -25.29 -17.33 16.94
N CYS A 265 -25.28 -16.24 16.16
CA CYS A 265 -24.42 -15.08 16.43
C CYS A 265 -25.01 -14.14 17.48
N ALA A 266 -26.33 -14.15 17.68
CA ALA A 266 -27.01 -13.35 18.71
C ALA A 266 -26.81 -13.88 20.15
N ILE A 267 -26.39 -15.14 20.31
CA ILE A 267 -26.20 -15.76 21.63
C ILE A 267 -24.87 -15.35 22.28
N LEU A 268 -23.92 -14.81 21.50
CA LEU A 268 -22.64 -14.33 22.03
C LEU A 268 -22.73 -12.93 22.69
N GLU A 269 -23.77 -12.15 22.36
CA GLU A 269 -23.99 -10.80 22.94
C GLU A 269 -24.85 -10.80 24.22
N SER A 270 -25.63 -11.85 24.48
CA SER A 270 -26.35 -11.98 25.76
C SER A 270 -25.44 -12.65 26.80
N GLY A 271 -24.71 -11.81 27.56
CA GLY A 271 -23.76 -12.21 28.61
C GLY A 271 -24.31 -13.01 29.79
N LEU A 272 -24.75 -14.25 29.54
CA LEU A 272 -25.11 -15.22 30.57
C LEU A 272 -24.44 -16.55 30.25
N LEU A 273 -23.18 -16.69 30.66
CA LEU A 273 -22.51 -17.94 31.11
C LEU A 273 -21.01 -17.66 31.34
N ARG A 274 -20.67 -16.75 32.26
CA ARG A 274 -19.38 -16.83 32.96
C ARG A 274 -19.46 -18.04 33.90
N ARG A 275 -19.10 -19.22 33.40
CA ARG A 275 -18.73 -20.35 34.25
C ARG A 275 -17.25 -20.63 34.01
N PRO A 276 -16.37 -20.44 35.01
CA PRO A 276 -14.98 -20.83 34.85
C PRO A 276 -14.94 -22.35 34.73
N MET A 277 -14.47 -22.83 33.58
CA MET A 277 -14.16 -24.23 33.35
C MET A 277 -13.00 -24.62 34.28
N ARG A 278 -13.33 -25.06 35.50
CA ARG A 278 -12.40 -25.78 36.38
C ARG A 278 -12.19 -27.18 35.79
N SER A 279 -11.20 -27.31 34.92
CA SER A 279 -10.69 -28.62 34.52
C SER A 279 -9.78 -29.19 35.62
N ARG A 280 -10.39 -29.90 36.58
CA ARG A 280 -9.68 -30.97 37.28
C ARG A 280 -9.77 -32.22 36.40
N GLY A 281 -8.66 -32.61 35.80
CA GLY A 281 -8.55 -33.85 35.04
C GLY A 281 -7.07 -34.22 34.82
N LEU A 282 -6.59 -35.18 35.61
CA LEU A 282 -5.22 -35.71 35.62
C LEU A 282 -4.89 -36.47 34.31
N LEU A 283 -4.53 -35.78 33.23
CA LEU A 283 -3.98 -36.40 32.01
C LEU A 283 -2.77 -35.63 31.41
N ALA A 284 -2.08 -34.84 32.22
CA ALA A 284 -0.92 -34.06 31.80
C ALA A 284 0.42 -34.82 31.97
N ARG A 285 0.59 -36.00 31.38
CA ARG A 285 1.87 -36.73 31.52
C ARG A 285 2.55 -37.31 30.26
N PRO A 286 1.90 -37.51 29.09
CA PRO A 286 2.65 -37.79 27.86
C PRO A 286 3.02 -36.52 27.07
N TYR A 287 2.23 -35.45 27.21
CA TYR A 287 2.38 -34.24 26.39
C TYR A 287 3.52 -33.32 26.83
N ILE A 288 3.85 -33.33 28.13
CA ILE A 288 4.88 -32.46 28.71
C ILE A 288 6.28 -32.87 28.25
N HIS A 289 6.56 -34.18 28.14
CA HIS A 289 7.85 -34.65 27.64
C HIS A 289 8.04 -34.35 26.15
N SER A 290 6.97 -34.44 25.34
CA SER A 290 7.03 -34.08 23.92
C SER A 290 7.21 -32.57 23.72
N MET A 291 6.50 -31.74 24.47
CA MET A 291 6.67 -30.28 24.44
C MET A 291 8.06 -29.86 24.92
N LEU A 292 8.58 -30.47 25.99
CA LEU A 292 9.92 -30.19 26.51
C LEU A 292 11.02 -30.62 25.53
N ALA A 293 10.85 -31.77 24.88
CA ALA A 293 11.78 -32.24 23.85
C ALA A 293 11.79 -31.30 22.64
N ILE A 294 10.62 -30.87 22.16
CA ILE A 294 10.52 -29.91 21.05
C ILE A 294 11.13 -28.56 21.43
N ALA A 295 10.87 -28.06 22.65
CA ALA A 295 11.45 -26.82 23.14
C ALA A 295 12.98 -26.92 23.26
N ALA A 296 13.50 -28.02 23.79
CA ALA A 296 14.94 -28.27 23.86
C ALA A 296 15.57 -28.32 22.47
N VAL A 297 14.99 -29.09 21.53
CA VAL A 297 15.47 -29.15 20.14
C VAL A 297 15.44 -27.77 19.47
N CYS A 298 14.36 -27.00 19.66
CA CYS A 298 14.25 -25.65 19.12
C CYS A 298 15.34 -24.72 19.68
N VAL A 299 15.54 -24.70 21.00
CA VAL A 299 16.60 -23.91 21.64
C VAL A 299 17.98 -24.36 21.19
N CYS A 300 18.24 -25.67 21.10
CA CYS A 300 19.50 -26.22 20.63
C CYS A 300 19.78 -25.85 19.17
N VAL A 301 18.78 -25.91 18.29
CA VAL A 301 18.90 -25.48 16.88
C VAL A 301 19.15 -23.97 16.81
N CYS A 302 18.46 -23.15 17.59
CA CYS A 302 18.71 -21.71 17.64
C CYS A 302 20.11 -21.37 18.17
N VAL A 303 20.59 -22.09 19.19
CA VAL A 303 21.95 -21.92 19.74
C VAL A 303 23.00 -22.43 18.74
N PHE A 304 22.78 -23.56 18.08
CA PHE A 304 23.68 -24.10 17.07
C PHE A 304 23.74 -23.20 15.84
N MET A 305 22.62 -22.65 15.38
CA MET A 305 22.59 -21.64 14.32
C MET A 305 23.32 -20.36 14.74
N ARG A 306 23.12 -19.88 15.97
CA ARG A 306 23.89 -18.74 16.51
C ARG A 306 25.39 -19.04 16.63
N ALA A 307 25.76 -20.26 16.99
CA ALA A 307 27.15 -20.70 17.07
C ALA A 307 27.78 -20.84 15.68
N LEU A 308 27.08 -21.43 14.71
CA LEU A 308 27.52 -21.51 13.32
C LEU A 308 27.65 -20.12 12.66
N LEU A 309 26.72 -19.21 12.94
CA LEU A 309 26.82 -17.80 12.53
C LEU A 309 28.06 -17.13 13.14
N ARG A 310 28.45 -17.49 14.38
CA ARG A 310 29.67 -16.99 15.03
C ARG A 310 30.95 -17.65 14.52
N PHE A 311 30.95 -18.94 14.20
CA PHE A 311 32.15 -19.68 13.75
C PHE A 311 32.44 -19.55 12.25
N ASN A 312 31.42 -19.33 11.40
CA ASN A 312 31.62 -19.00 9.97
C ASN A 312 31.90 -17.51 9.73
N SER A 313 32.15 -16.73 10.79
CA SER A 313 32.43 -15.29 10.69
C SER A 313 33.89 -14.96 10.46
N GLY A 314 34.45 -15.54 9.40
CA GLY A 314 35.47 -14.85 8.62
C GLY A 314 34.82 -13.62 7.97
N ARG A 315 34.73 -12.53 8.74
CA ARG A 315 33.97 -11.29 8.49
C ARG A 315 32.43 -11.46 8.55
N THR A 316 31.87 -11.43 9.76
CA THR A 316 30.47 -11.01 9.95
C THR A 316 30.27 -9.69 9.20
N PHE A 317 29.41 -9.70 8.20
CA PHE A 317 28.81 -8.48 7.71
C PHE A 317 28.07 -7.81 8.88
N LYS A 318 28.54 -6.64 9.28
CA LYS A 318 27.92 -5.82 10.32
C LYS A 318 27.54 -4.49 9.70
N TRP A 319 26.25 -4.18 9.73
CA TRP A 319 25.70 -2.88 9.32
C TRP A 319 26.38 -1.70 10.03
N GLU A 320 26.89 -1.91 11.25
CA GLU A 320 27.69 -0.96 12.03
C GLU A 320 29.03 -0.54 11.37
N ARG A 321 29.52 -1.32 10.40
CA ARG A 321 30.79 -1.08 9.70
C ARG A 321 30.60 -0.61 8.26
N LEU A 322 29.34 -0.37 7.86
CA LEU A 322 29.01 0.23 6.58
C LEU A 322 29.16 1.76 6.71
N ASP A 323 30.31 2.30 6.31
CA ASP A 323 30.42 3.73 5.96
C ASP A 323 29.72 3.95 4.62
N PHE A 324 28.40 4.10 4.61
CA PHE A 324 27.66 4.39 3.37
C PHE A 324 26.65 5.52 3.53
N GLY A 325 26.75 6.41 2.54
CA GLY A 325 26.01 7.64 2.30
C GLY A 325 26.97 8.69 1.76
N PRO A 326 26.96 9.05 0.45
CA PRO A 326 27.59 10.30 0.03
C PRO A 326 26.81 11.46 0.66
N THR A 327 27.56 12.43 1.18
CA THR A 327 27.08 13.77 1.55
C THR A 327 26.36 14.44 0.39
#